data_AF-A0A5S4T0L8-F1
#
_entry.id   AF-A0A5S4T0L8-F1
#
_cell.length_a   1.000
_cell.length_b   1.000
_cell.length_c   1.000
_cell.angle_alpha   90.00
_cell.angle_beta   90.00
_cell.angle_gamma   90.00
#
_symmetry.space_group_name_H-M   'P 1'
#
loop_
_entity.id
_entity.type
_entity.pdbx_description
1 polymer ?
#
loop_
_entity_poly.entity_id
_entity_poly.type
_entity_poly.pdbx_seq_one_letter_code
_entity_poly.pdbx_strand_id
1 'polypeptide(L)' 'MKTIDEMLHLDLLTHEQHLQISHWIDDAQSPEAILQMPAGLWQAVERASQAMGVNEDLLRPPALDAGGLTFSQ' A
#
# COMPACT_ATOMS: atom_id res chain seq x y z
N MET A 1 -2.05 -1.55 -12.06
CA MET A 1 -1.78 -2.10 -10.71
C MET A 1 -3.06 -2.76 -10.22
N LYS A 2 -3.05 -4.06 -9.89
CA LYS A 2 -4.28 -4.82 -9.58
C LYS A 2 -4.86 -4.50 -8.18
N THR A 3 -4.02 -4.09 -7.23
CA THR A 3 -4.40 -3.87 -5.83
C THR A 3 -5.34 -2.67 -5.60
N ILE A 4 -5.16 -1.56 -6.32
CA ILE A 4 -5.97 -0.33 -6.14
C ILE A 4 -7.37 -0.50 -6.75
N ASP A 5 -7.46 -1.20 -7.88
CA ASP A 5 -8.72 -1.58 -8.53
C ASP A 5 -9.54 -2.55 -7.66
N GLU A 6 -8.88 -3.53 -7.02
CA GLU A 6 -9.54 -4.42 -6.06
C GLU A 6 -10.04 -3.68 -4.82
N MET A 7 -9.30 -2.69 -4.29
CA MET A 7 -9.77 -1.84 -3.20
C MET A 7 -11.02 -1.05 -3.56
N LEU A 8 -11.13 -0.55 -4.80
CA LEU A 8 -12.34 0.11 -5.30
C LEU A 8 -13.51 -0.89 -5.41
N HIS A 9 -13.24 -2.09 -5.94
CA HIS A 9 -14.26 -3.13 -6.12
C HIS A 9 -14.83 -3.66 -4.80
N LEU A 10 -14.03 -3.59 -3.72
CA LEU A 10 -14.43 -3.90 -2.35
C LEU A 10 -15.10 -2.73 -1.61
N ASP A 11 -15.38 -1.61 -2.29
CA ASP A 11 -15.94 -0.37 -1.74
C ASP A 11 -15.07 0.28 -0.64
N LEU A 12 -13.78 -0.06 -0.60
CA LEU A 12 -12.83 0.45 0.40
C LEU A 12 -12.26 1.82 0.01
N LEU A 13 -12.21 2.08 -1.30
CA LEU A 13 -11.90 3.38 -1.88
C LEU A 13 -13.14 3.91 -2.60
N THR A 14 -13.40 5.20 -2.48
CA THR A 14 -14.37 5.87 -3.35
C THR A 14 -13.78 6.04 -4.75
N HIS A 15 -14.66 6.05 -5.76
CA HIS A 15 -14.28 6.26 -7.17
C HIS A 15 -13.40 7.51 -7.37
N GLU A 16 -13.69 8.58 -6.64
CA GLU A 16 -12.89 9.81 -6.68
C GLU A 16 -11.47 9.60 -6.15
N GLN A 17 -11.32 8.93 -5.00
CA GLN A 17 -9.99 8.64 -4.44
C GLN A 17 -9.21 7.69 -5.34
N HIS A 18 -9.86 6.68 -5.91
CA HIS A 18 -9.24 5.77 -6.88
C HIS A 18 -8.69 6.53 -8.10
N LEU A 19 -9.47 7.46 -8.65
CA LEU A 19 -9.05 8.30 -9.77
C LEU A 19 -7.88 9.22 -9.39
N GLN A 20 -7.94 9.86 -8.22
CA GLN A 20 -6.86 10.73 -7.76
C GLN A 20 -5.56 9.97 -7.49
N ILE A 21 -5.62 8.79 -6.87
CA ILE A 21 -4.46 7.92 -6.65
C ILE A 21 -3.91 7.45 -7.99
N SER A 22 -4.76 6.98 -8.90
CA SER A 22 -4.32 6.50 -10.22
C SER A 22 -3.68 7.61 -11.04
N HIS A 23 -4.28 8.80 -11.06
CA HIS A 23 -3.71 9.97 -11.72
C HIS A 23 -2.39 10.38 -11.09
N TRP A 24 -2.29 10.34 -9.75
CA TRP A 24 -1.04 10.64 -9.05
C TRP A 24 0.06 9.64 -9.40
N ILE A 25 -0.24 8.34 -9.45
CA ILE A 25 0.75 7.31 -9.78
C ILE A 25 1.21 7.44 -11.25
N ASP A 26 0.29 7.79 -12.16
CA ASP A 26 0.60 8.02 -13.58
C ASP A 26 1.52 9.25 -13.77
N ASP A 27 1.24 10.32 -13.03
CA ASP A 27 2.04 11.56 -13.00
C ASP A 27 3.38 11.37 -12.26
N ALA A 28 3.37 10.60 -11.17
CA ALA A 28 4.52 10.29 -10.33
C ALA A 28 5.42 9.22 -10.97
N GLN A 29 6.06 9.58 -12.07
CA GLN A 29 7.05 8.76 -12.77
C GLN A 29 8.41 8.69 -12.06
N SER A 30 8.53 9.26 -10.87
CA SER A 30 9.77 9.30 -10.09
C SER A 30 9.50 9.05 -8.60
N PRO A 31 10.42 8.41 -7.87
CA PRO A 31 10.26 8.09 -6.45
C PRO A 31 10.04 9.34 -5.60
N GLU A 32 10.66 10.46 -5.97
CA GLU A 32 10.46 11.76 -5.30
C GLU A 32 9.02 12.28 -5.45
N ALA A 33 8.38 12.05 -6.60
CA ALA A 33 6.99 12.44 -6.82
C ALA A 33 6.03 11.56 -6.01
N ILE A 34 6.34 10.28 -5.81
CA ILE A 34 5.57 9.39 -4.92
C ILE A 34 5.66 9.88 -3.47
N LEU A 35 6.81 10.43 -3.04
CA LEU A 35 6.98 11.00 -1.71
C LEU A 35 6.20 12.31 -1.50
N GLN A 36 5.90 13.05 -2.57
CA GLN A 36 5.08 14.27 -2.50
C GLN A 36 3.57 13.99 -2.45
N MET A 37 3.18 12.72 -2.40
CA MET A 37 1.78 12.33 -2.39
C MET A 37 1.04 12.96 -1.20
N PRO A 38 -0.11 13.60 -1.45
CA PRO A 38 -0.83 14.32 -0.40
C PRO A 38 -1.35 13.35 0.68
N ALA A 39 -1.29 13.81 1.93
CA ALA A 39 -1.67 13.01 3.11
C ALA A 39 -3.07 12.40 3.02
N GLY A 40 -4.02 13.09 2.36
CA GLY A 40 -5.37 12.56 2.14
C GLY A 40 -5.40 11.29 1.27
N LEU A 41 -4.59 11.22 0.21
CA LEU A 41 -4.50 10.03 -0.64
C LEU A 41 -3.76 8.89 0.08
N TRP A 42 -2.72 9.22 0.84
CA TRP A 42 -2.04 8.24 1.70
C TRP A 42 -2.99 7.62 2.73
N GLN A 43 -3.79 8.43 3.41
CA GLN A 43 -4.79 7.96 4.37
C GLN A 43 -5.87 7.08 3.72
N ALA A 44 -6.25 7.38 2.47
CA ALA A 44 -7.19 6.56 1.71
C ALA A 44 -6.63 5.16 1.44
N VAL A 45 -5.41 5.09 0.92
CA VAL A 45 -4.70 3.83 0.65
C VAL A 45 -4.46 3.05 1.93
N GLU A 46 -4.05 3.72 3.01
CA GLU A 46 -3.81 3.11 4.32
C GLU A 46 -5.10 2.51 4.91
N ARG A 47 -6.23 3.21 4.85
CA ARG A 47 -7.52 2.67 5.31
C ARG A 47 -7.98 1.49 4.47
N ALA A 48 -7.84 1.56 3.14
CA ALA A 48 -8.21 0.46 2.28
C ALA A 48 -7.33 -0.77 2.52
N SER A 49 -6.03 -0.58 2.76
CA SER A 49 -5.09 -1.64 3.11
C SER A 49 -5.39 -2.28 4.48
N GLN A 50 -5.78 -1.48 5.48
CA GLN A 50 -6.25 -1.97 6.78
C GLN A 50 -7.54 -2.76 6.65
N ALA A 51 -8.51 -2.27 5.89
CA ALA A 51 -9.79 -2.94 5.70
C ALA A 51 -9.66 -4.26 4.91
N MET A 52 -8.66 -4.36 4.02
CA MET A 52 -8.30 -5.62 3.35
C MET A 52 -7.50 -6.59 4.24
N GLY A 53 -7.09 -6.19 5.45
CA GLY A 53 -6.25 -7.01 6.33
C GLY A 53 -4.78 -7.12 5.90
N VAL A 54 -4.35 -6.38 4.86
CA VAL A 54 -2.96 -6.36 4.37
C VAL A 54 -2.02 -5.74 5.42
N ASN A 55 -2.50 -4.75 6.19
CA ASN A 55 -1.70 -4.16 7.28
C ASN A 55 -1.40 -5.17 8.41
N GLU A 56 -2.29 -6.13 8.66
CA GLU A 56 -2.06 -7.19 9.67
C GLU A 56 -1.02 -8.22 9.20
N ASP A 57 -0.84 -8.40 7.89
CA ASP A 57 0.25 -9.19 7.32
C ASP A 57 1.59 -8.43 7.31
N LEU A 58 1.56 -7.11 7.09
CA LEU A 58 2.77 -6.27 7.11
C LEU A 58 3.31 -6.00 8.54
N LEU A 59 2.41 -5.88 9.52
CA LEU A 59 2.75 -5.78 10.96
C LEU A 59 2.98 -7.14 11.60
N ARG A 60 2.70 -8.25 10.90
CA ARG A 60 3.21 -9.55 11.32
C ARG A 60 4.74 -9.41 11.31
N PRO A 61 5.42 -9.54 12.46
CA PRO A 61 6.88 -9.60 12.43
C PRO A 61 7.24 -10.70 11.42
N PRO A 62 8.15 -10.46 10.46
CA PRO A 62 8.55 -11.51 9.54
C PRO A 62 8.88 -12.71 10.40
N ALA A 63 8.20 -13.84 10.17
CA ALA A 63 8.48 -15.03 10.95
C ALA A 63 9.97 -15.30 10.78
N LEU A 64 10.76 -15.02 11.82
CA LEU A 64 12.22 -15.20 11.86
C LEU A 64 12.62 -16.70 11.77
N ASP A 65 11.71 -17.54 11.28
CA ASP A 65 11.86 -18.97 11.07
C ASP A 65 11.99 -19.33 9.56
N ALA A 66 12.04 -18.33 8.67
CA ALA A 66 12.44 -18.56 7.28
C ALA A 66 13.98 -18.66 7.15
N GLY A 67 14.54 -19.76 7.68
CA GLY A 67 15.86 -20.27 7.30
C GLY A 67 17.05 -19.61 8.00
N GLY A 68 17.47 -20.20 9.11
CA GLY A 68 18.66 -19.80 9.85
C GLY A 68 19.93 -19.77 9.00
N LEU A 69 20.62 -18.64 9.03
CA LEU A 69 22.08 -18.59 8.95
C LEU A 69 22.56 -17.89 10.21
N THR A 70 22.70 -18.69 11.27
CA THR A 70 23.55 -18.32 12.40
C THR A 70 24.98 -18.16 11.88
N PHE A 71 25.39 -16.93 11.63
CA PHE A 71 26.81 -16.62 11.57
C PHE A 71 27.29 -16.49 13.02
N SER A 72 27.89 -17.56 13.54
CA SER A 72 28.69 -17.54 14.75
C SER A 72 30.02 -18.22 14.49
N GLN A 73 31.06 -17.36 14.48
CA GLN A 73 32.51 -17.58 14.58
C GLN A 73 33.24 -18.45 13.54
#